data_AF-A0A5T2U730-F1
#
_entry.id   AF-A0A5T2U730-F1
#
_cell.length_a   1.000
_cell.length_b   1.000
_cell.length_c   1.000
_cell.angle_alpha   90.00
_cell.angle_beta   90.00
_cell.angle_gamma   90.00
#
_symmetry.space_group_name_H-M   'P 1'
#
loop_
_entity.id
_entity.type
_entity.pdbx_description
1 polymer ?
#
loop_
_entity_poly.entity_id
_entity_poly.type
_entity_poly.pdbx_seq_one_letter_code
_entity_poly.pdbx_strand_id
1 'polypeptide(L)'
;MAKYSQSLYTQRLLSLPILQSIEDLSVKTRLPSPLLSQYLNDNSRYYCHISVPKKNGGYRPIDSPNRQLKAIQRWILRHILEKLQPSVYATGFVPGIALKRNAIPHTGNQYILKLDLKDFF
;
A
#
# COMPACT_ATOMS: atom_id res chain seq x y z
N MET A 1 -3.28 -3.20 -28.54
CA MET A 1 -4.62 -2.63 -28.30
C MET A 1 -5.44 -3.39 -27.26
N ALA A 2 -5.48 -4.74 -27.24
CA ALA A 2 -6.29 -5.52 -26.29
C ALA A 2 -5.95 -5.35 -24.77
N LYS A 3 -4.67 -5.19 -24.39
CA LYS A 3 -4.30 -4.96 -22.97
C LYS A 3 -4.76 -3.60 -22.43
N TYR A 4 -4.87 -2.60 -23.30
CA TYR A 4 -5.22 -1.22 -22.94
C TYR A 4 -6.72 -1.09 -22.62
N SER A 5 -7.57 -1.71 -23.44
CA SER A 5 -9.02 -1.75 -23.19
C SER A 5 -9.35 -2.54 -21.91
N GLN A 6 -8.60 -3.61 -21.63
CA GLN A 6 -8.81 -4.43 -20.44
C GLN A 6 -8.45 -3.69 -19.14
N SER A 7 -7.37 -2.91 -19.12
CA SER A 7 -7.02 -2.07 -17.95
C SER A 7 -8.10 -1.04 -17.63
N LEU A 8 -8.59 -0.33 -18.64
CA LEU A 8 -9.69 0.63 -18.50
C LEU A 8 -10.97 -0.02 -18.00
N TYR A 9 -11.32 -1.18 -18.56
CA TYR A 9 -12.49 -1.94 -18.16
C TYR A 9 -12.40 -2.33 -16.68
N THR A 10 -11.27 -2.89 -16.24
CA THR A 10 -11.07 -3.28 -14.83
C THR A 10 -11.18 -2.08 -13.90
N GLN A 11 -10.57 -0.94 -14.25
CA GLN A 11 -10.66 0.28 -13.44
C GLN A 11 -12.11 0.74 -13.29
N ARG A 12 -12.90 0.72 -14.36
CA ARG A 12 -14.33 1.05 -14.32
C ARG A 12 -15.14 0.04 -13.51
N LEU A 13 -14.93 -1.25 -13.75
CA LEU A 13 -15.64 -2.34 -13.06
C LEU A 13 -15.44 -2.26 -11.54
N LEU A 14 -14.21 -1.95 -11.11
CA LEU A 14 -13.86 -1.83 -9.69
C LEU A 14 -14.08 -0.41 -9.13
N SER A 15 -14.70 0.51 -9.89
CA SER A 15 -14.93 1.90 -9.48
C SER A 15 -13.66 2.64 -9.01
N LEU A 16 -12.53 2.31 -9.64
CA LEU A 16 -11.23 2.94 -9.43
C LEU A 16 -11.11 4.21 -10.28
N PRO A 17 -10.27 5.19 -9.88
CA PRO A 17 -9.96 6.33 -10.74
C PRO A 17 -9.34 5.83 -12.05
N ILE A 18 -9.80 6.38 -13.17
CA ILE A 18 -9.19 6.12 -14.48
C ILE A 18 -7.84 6.86 -14.52
N LEU A 19 -6.76 6.11 -14.65
CA LEU A 19 -5.39 6.60 -14.74
C LEU A 19 -4.71 5.93 -15.94
N GLN A 20 -4.42 6.70 -16.99
CA GLN A 20 -3.72 6.26 -18.20
C GLN A 20 -2.40 6.99 -18.40
N SER A 21 -2.27 8.20 -17.86
CA SER A 21 -1.03 8.97 -17.88
C SER A 21 -0.75 9.67 -16.54
N ILE A 22 0.41 10.29 -16.44
CA ILE A 22 0.78 11.09 -15.26
C ILE A 22 -0.09 12.35 -15.16
N GLU A 23 -0.59 12.87 -16.28
CA GLU A 23 -1.54 13.99 -16.32
C GLU A 23 -2.86 13.62 -15.64
N ASP A 24 -3.35 12.39 -15.84
CA ASP A 24 -4.55 11.93 -15.12
C ASP A 24 -4.30 11.93 -13.60
N LEU A 25 -3.14 11.43 -13.16
CA LEU A 25 -2.79 11.42 -11.75
C LEU A 25 -2.64 12.85 -11.19
N SER A 26 -2.04 13.74 -11.96
CA SER A 26 -1.91 15.18 -11.67
C SER A 26 -3.28 15.83 -11.44
N VAL A 27 -4.22 15.64 -12.36
CA VAL A 27 -5.59 16.14 -12.25
C VAL A 27 -6.30 15.55 -11.02
N LYS A 28 -6.17 14.24 -10.78
CA LYS A 28 -6.84 13.55 -9.68
C LYS A 28 -6.28 13.89 -8.30
N THR A 29 -4.97 14.09 -8.20
CA THR A 29 -4.27 14.47 -6.95
C THR A 29 -4.19 15.98 -6.74
N ARG A 30 -4.50 16.77 -7.78
CA ARG A 30 -4.33 18.23 -7.84
C ARG A 30 -2.88 18.66 -7.60
N LEU A 31 -1.94 17.88 -8.13
CA LEU A 31 -0.51 18.15 -8.03
C LEU A 31 0.07 18.37 -9.42
N PRO A 32 1.02 19.31 -9.60
CA PRO A 32 1.64 19.54 -10.90
C PRO A 32 2.32 18.27 -11.43
N SER A 33 2.12 17.94 -12.71
CA SER A 33 2.79 16.82 -13.36
C SER A 33 4.32 16.85 -13.19
N PRO A 34 5.03 18.00 -13.29
CA PRO A 34 6.47 18.04 -13.06
C PRO A 34 6.89 17.59 -11.66
N LEU A 35 6.09 17.91 -10.64
CA LEU A 35 6.34 17.46 -9.27
C LEU A 35 6.15 15.95 -9.14
N LEU A 36 5.10 15.39 -9.77
CA LEU A 36 4.91 13.95 -9.81
C LEU A 36 6.06 13.24 -10.53
N SER A 37 6.54 13.79 -11.66
CA SER A 37 7.70 13.26 -12.38
C SER A 37 8.96 13.25 -11.51
N GLN A 38 9.17 14.27 -10.66
CA GLN A 38 10.30 14.29 -9.73
C GLN A 38 10.23 13.12 -8.73
N TYR A 39 9.05 12.81 -8.18
CA TYR A 39 8.87 11.65 -7.30
C TYR A 39 9.06 10.33 -8.02
N LEU A 40 8.71 10.23 -9.30
CA LEU A 40 8.87 9.00 -10.09
C LEU A 40 10.32 8.73 -10.49
N ASN A 41 11.09 9.78 -10.78
CA ASN A 41 12.48 9.66 -11.22
C ASN A 41 13.41 9.22 -10.09
N ASP A 42 13.27 9.84 -8.91
CA ASP A 42 14.05 9.47 -7.73
C ASP A 42 13.27 9.88 -6.48
N ASN A 43 12.77 8.88 -5.75
CA ASN A 43 12.02 9.12 -4.53
C ASN A 43 12.88 9.08 -3.25
N SER A 44 14.15 8.65 -3.33
CA SER A 44 14.98 8.32 -2.15
C SER A 44 15.16 9.53 -1.24
N ARG A 45 15.41 10.70 -1.84
CA ARG A 45 15.58 11.99 -1.15
C ARG A 45 14.33 12.47 -0.38
N TYR A 46 13.17 11.87 -0.63
CA TYR A 46 11.91 12.24 0.03
C TYR A 46 11.57 11.33 1.22
N TYR A 47 12.46 10.42 1.59
CA TYR A 47 12.36 9.63 2.80
C TYR A 47 13.37 10.11 3.84
N CYS A 48 12.95 10.04 5.11
CA CYS A 48 13.82 10.18 6.26
C CYS A 48 14.07 8.78 6.83
N HIS A 49 15.35 8.43 6.97
CA HIS A 49 15.78 7.14 7.50
C HIS A 49 15.90 7.21 9.02
N ILE A 50 15.17 6.34 9.71
CA ILE A 50 15.14 6.26 11.17
C ILE A 50 15.46 4.83 11.58
N SER A 51 16.31 4.66 12.58
CA SER A 51 16.60 3.34 13.16
C SER A 51 15.87 3.17 14.48
N VAL A 52 15.01 2.15 14.57
CA VAL A 52 14.26 1.84 15.79
C VAL A 52 14.80 0.54 16.40
N PRO A 53 15.17 0.52 17.70
CA PRO A 53 15.67 -0.70 18.33
C PRO A 53 14.61 -1.80 18.31
N LYS A 54 15.01 -3.03 17.97
CA LYS A 54 14.13 -4.20 18.09
C LYS A 54 14.12 -4.69 19.54
N LYS A 55 13.01 -5.32 19.96
CA LYS A 55 12.88 -5.92 21.30
C LYS A 55 13.93 -7.00 21.59
N ASN A 56 14.39 -7.70 20.56
CA ASN A 56 15.37 -8.79 20.63
C ASN A 56 16.80 -8.37 20.25
N GLY A 57 17.09 -7.05 20.23
CA GLY A 57 18.38 -6.51 19.83
C GLY A 57 18.49 -6.19 18.34
N GLY A 58 19.48 -5.37 17.99
CA GLY A 58 19.62 -4.78 16.66
C GLY A 58 18.61 -3.67 16.36
N TYR A 59 18.59 -3.21 15.11
CA TYR A 59 17.78 -2.07 14.67
C TYR A 59 16.88 -2.44 13.50
N ARG A 60 15.70 -1.82 13.45
CA ARG A 60 14.80 -1.81 12.29
C ARG A 60 14.98 -0.48 11.57
N PRO A 61 15.47 -0.47 10.32
CA PRO A 61 15.40 0.72 9.49
C PRO A 61 13.93 1.04 9.18
N ILE A 62 13.58 2.32 9.23
CA ILE A 62 12.27 2.85 8.89
C ILE A 62 12.48 4.01 7.93
N ASP A 63 11.90 3.88 6.74
CA ASP A 63 11.88 4.93 5.75
C ASP A 63 10.56 5.69 5.86
N SER A 64 10.61 6.89 6.46
CA SER A 64 9.44 7.73 6.67
C SER A 64 9.33 8.76 5.54
N PRO A 65 8.30 8.70 4.68
CA PRO A 65 8.14 9.66 3.60
C PRO A 65 7.86 11.05 4.17
N ASN A 66 8.36 12.08 3.49
CA ASN A 66 8.05 13.46 3.82
C ASN A 66 6.54 13.73 3.68
N ARG A 67 6.09 14.88 4.20
CA ARG A 67 4.66 15.21 4.27
C ARG A 67 3.96 15.16 2.90
N GLN A 68 4.62 15.62 1.84
CA GLN A 68 4.04 15.67 0.50
C GLN A 68 3.91 14.28 -0.13
N LEU A 69 4.98 13.48 -0.11
CA LEU A 69 4.95 12.11 -0.62
C LEU A 69 3.95 11.24 0.16
N LYS A 70 3.89 11.43 1.48
CA LYS A 70 2.90 10.76 2.34
C LYS A 70 1.46 11.13 1.97
N ALA A 71 1.21 12.37 1.54
CA ALA A 71 -0.12 12.79 1.09
C ALA A 71 -0.51 12.08 -0.22
N ILE A 72 0.42 11.94 -1.17
CA ILE A 72 0.21 11.20 -2.42
C ILE A 72 -0.08 9.72 -2.13
N GLN A 73 0.74 9.08 -1.28
CA GLN A 73 0.53 7.69 -0.89
C GLN A 73 -0.83 7.47 -0.20
N ARG A 74 -1.25 8.42 0.66
CA ARG A 74 -2.60 8.38 1.27
C ARG A 74 -3.73 8.61 0.28
N TRP A 75 -3.49 9.37 -0.79
CA TRP A 75 -4.45 9.50 -1.88
C TRP A 75 -4.60 8.15 -2.59
N ILE A 76 -3.49 7.47 -2.91
CA ILE A 76 -3.50 6.13 -3.53
C ILE A 76 -4.22 5.13 -2.62
N LEU A 77 -3.90 5.11 -1.33
CA LEU A 77 -4.56 4.23 -0.34
C LEU A 77 -6.08 4.39 -0.40
N ARG A 78 -6.59 5.61 -0.24
CA ARG A 78 -8.04 5.87 -0.12
C ARG A 78 -8.81 5.70 -1.43
N HIS A 79 -8.22 6.10 -2.55
CA HIS A 79 -8.93 6.14 -3.83
C HIS A 79 -8.76 4.87 -4.66
N ILE A 80 -7.74 4.06 -4.34
CA ILE A 80 -7.43 2.82 -5.06
C ILE A 80 -7.44 1.63 -4.11
N LEU A 81 -6.49 1.54 -3.17
CA LEU A 81 -6.23 0.30 -2.43
C LEU A 81 -7.36 -0.10 -1.47
N GLU A 82 -7.97 0.85 -0.76
CA GLU A 82 -9.10 0.60 0.15
C GLU A 82 -10.37 0.15 -0.57
N LYS A 83 -10.47 0.38 -1.89
CA LYS A 83 -11.58 -0.11 -2.71
C LYS A 83 -11.38 -1.55 -3.17
N LEU A 84 -10.16 -2.07 -3.07
CA LEU A 84 -9.85 -3.44 -3.42
C LEU A 84 -10.10 -4.32 -2.20
N GLN A 85 -10.81 -5.43 -2.42
CA GLN A 85 -11.02 -6.40 -1.35
C GLN A 85 -9.84 -7.38 -1.33
N PRO A 86 -9.12 -7.50 -0.19
CA PRO A 86 -8.14 -8.57 -0.04
C PRO A 86 -8.86 -9.93 0.08
N SER A 87 -8.07 -11.00 0.16
CA SER A 87 -8.61 -12.33 0.49
C SER A 87 -9.46 -12.26 1.77
N VAL A 88 -10.56 -13.02 1.81
CA VAL A 88 -11.44 -13.11 2.98
C VAL A 88 -10.74 -13.64 4.24
N TYR A 89 -9.59 -14.29 4.07
CA TYR A 89 -8.74 -14.80 5.15
C TYR A 89 -7.68 -13.80 5.60
N ALA A 90 -7.48 -12.69 4.88
CA ALA A 90 -6.53 -11.65 5.26
C ALA A 90 -7.08 -10.84 6.44
N THR A 91 -6.30 -10.74 7.50
CA THR A 91 -6.66 -10.00 8.72
C THR A 91 -5.69 -8.86 9.03
N GLY A 92 -4.46 -8.92 8.51
CA GLY A 92 -3.44 -7.89 8.68
C GLY A 92 -3.73 -6.65 7.85
N PHE A 93 -3.57 -5.47 8.46
CA PHE A 93 -3.75 -4.15 7.82
C PHE A 93 -5.13 -3.90 7.19
N VAL A 94 -6.13 -4.73 7.47
CA VAL A 94 -7.49 -4.55 6.96
C VAL A 94 -8.29 -3.65 7.94
N PRO A 95 -8.85 -2.52 7.49
CA PRO A 95 -9.64 -1.64 8.33
C PRO A 95 -10.80 -2.36 9.04
N GLY A 96 -10.98 -2.08 10.33
CA GLY A 96 -12.06 -2.66 11.14
C GLY A 96 -11.86 -4.13 11.54
N ILE A 97 -10.77 -4.79 11.11
CA ILE A 97 -10.47 -6.15 11.55
C ILE A 97 -9.63 -6.13 12.83
N ALA A 98 -10.15 -6.72 13.89
CA ALA A 98 -9.44 -6.89 15.16
C ALA A 98 -8.54 -8.13 15.15
N LEU A 99 -7.45 -8.09 15.93
CA LEU A 99 -6.50 -9.21 16.10
C LEU A 99 -7.20 -10.53 16.48
N LYS A 100 -8.27 -10.45 17.28
CA LYS A 100 -9.07 -11.62 17.68
C LYS A 100 -9.61 -12.40 16.47
N ARG A 101 -9.98 -11.71 15.38
CA ARG A 101 -10.49 -12.36 14.15
C ARG A 101 -9.43 -13.25 13.49
N ASN A 102 -8.14 -12.89 13.63
CA ASN A 102 -7.04 -13.75 13.19
C ASN A 102 -6.82 -14.97 14.10
N ALA A 103 -7.03 -14.82 15.41
CA ALA A 103 -6.77 -15.89 16.38
C ALA A 103 -7.89 -16.97 16.44
N ILE A 104 -9.15 -16.57 16.21
CA ILE A 104 -10.31 -17.48 16.29
C ILE A 104 -10.15 -18.74 15.43
N PRO A 105 -9.77 -18.65 14.13
CA PRO A 105 -9.60 -19.84 13.28
C PRO A 105 -8.53 -20.83 13.75
N HIS A 106 -7.63 -20.40 14.65
CA HIS A 106 -6.55 -21.23 15.18
C HIS A 106 -6.88 -21.85 16.55
N THR A 107 -7.98 -21.44 17.19
CA THR A 107 -8.33 -21.87 18.54
C THR A 107 -8.75 -23.35 18.54
N GLY A 108 -8.16 -24.15 19.42
CA GLY A 108 -8.46 -25.59 19.53
C GLY A 108 -7.72 -26.49 18.55
N ASN A 109 -6.92 -25.93 17.63
CA ASN A 109 -6.09 -26.74 16.73
C ASN A 109 -4.92 -27.35 17.50
N GLN A 110 -4.72 -28.66 17.35
CA GLN A 110 -3.61 -29.38 17.98
C GLN A 110 -2.24 -29.03 17.37
N TYR A 111 -2.23 -28.62 16.11
CA TYR A 111 -1.04 -28.25 15.36
C TYR A 111 -1.26 -26.95 14.60
N ILE A 112 -0.23 -26.09 14.57
CA ILE A 112 -0.24 -24.80 13.86
C ILE A 112 1.05 -24.69 13.05
N LEU A 113 0.92 -24.49 11.74
CA LEU A 113 2.06 -24.13 10.90
C LEU A 113 2.32 -22.63 11.01
N LYS A 114 3.50 -22.25 11.48
CA LYS A 114 3.95 -20.86 11.56
C LYS A 114 4.90 -20.56 10.41
N LEU A 115 4.52 -19.62 9.56
CA LEU A 115 5.32 -19.12 8.45
C LEU A 115 5.57 -17.61 8.63
N ASP A 116 6.73 -17.15 8.19
CA ASP A 116 7.08 -15.73 8.16
C ASP A 116 7.95 -15.45 6.93
N LEU A 117 7.86 -14.22 6.42
CA LEU A 117 8.65 -13.77 5.27
C LEU A 117 9.86 -12.97 5.77
N LYS A 118 11.06 -13.38 5.36
CA LYS A 118 12.28 -12.64 5.65
C LYS A 118 12.27 -11.33 4.85
N ASP A 119 12.53 -10.21 5.53
CA ASP A 119 12.64 -8.88 4.93
C ASP A 119 11.41 -8.50 4.07
N PHE A 120 10.20 -8.60 4.66
CA PHE A 120 8.91 -8.41 3.96
C PHE A 120 8.70 -7.02 3.32
N PHE A 121 9.28 -5.97 3.90
CA PHE A 121 9.08 -4.58 3.47
C PHE A 121 10.14 -4.12 2.50
#